data_AF-A0A2M8PF27-F1
#
_entry.id   AF-A0A2M8PF27-F1
#
_cell.length_a   1.000
_cell.length_b   1.000
_cell.length_c   1.000
_cell.angle_alpha   90.00
_cell.angle_beta   90.00
_cell.angle_gamma   90.00
#
_symmetry.space_group_name_H-M   'P 1'
#
loop_
_entity.id
_entity.type
_entity.pdbx_description
1 polymer ?
#
loop_
_entity_poly.entity_id
_entity_poly.type
_entity_poly.pdbx_seq_one_letter_code
_entity_poly.pdbx_strand_id
1 'polypeptide(L)'
;MSAITIENDLVHYEALGRGRPIILVHGWLGSWRYWVPTMQHLSGKYRTYALDLWGFGDSGKDINKCTVRDHVTLLFKFFENMGIRKAVLVGHSLGAAVCLNFARQYPEFTHRLFLISPPLVDMGGLGDELPPALQPRAAAPTSRPAELHPSSPPTNVTYSPTSETLPSNPFRALQQAASTPPQSAPPPENRPVAPVLPLSIATVPTPPAEPPSQGFAPILATLTSAKPVALLMRCVSRDLPDLEMLRAEVAKADEMAFLRTAQSLSLQNLALELKRLMTPTLLLHGEADALLPPPDESLLQRINRGKQSGYFLPLIEPDVGHFPMLEITAKFNRLLVDFLEAPDLSNVEFKDQWKRTIR
;
A
#
# COMPACT_ATOMS: atom_id res chain seq x y z
N MET A 1 27.04 8.22 -3.39
CA MET A 1 26.23 7.64 -4.47
C MET A 1 26.53 6.17 -4.53
N SER A 2 25.66 5.37 -3.93
CA SER A 2 25.70 3.91 -4.02
C SER A 2 24.85 3.49 -5.23
N ALA A 3 25.22 2.43 -5.93
CA ALA A 3 24.45 1.94 -7.06
C ALA A 3 24.63 0.43 -7.26
N ILE A 4 23.62 -0.21 -7.85
CA ILE A 4 23.68 -1.61 -8.29
C ILE A 4 23.16 -1.75 -9.72
N THR A 5 23.56 -2.81 -10.42
CA THR A 5 23.02 -3.14 -11.73
C THR A 5 21.82 -4.06 -11.59
N ILE A 6 20.66 -3.66 -12.13
CA ILE A 6 19.46 -4.49 -12.24
C ILE A 6 19.06 -4.56 -13.72
N GLU A 7 18.95 -5.77 -14.26
CA GLU A 7 18.52 -6.01 -15.64
C GLU A 7 19.29 -5.16 -16.68
N ASN A 8 20.62 -5.14 -16.51
CA ASN A 8 21.60 -4.40 -17.32
C ASN A 8 21.52 -2.87 -17.27
N ASP A 9 20.79 -2.28 -16.31
CA ASP A 9 20.73 -0.83 -16.11
C ASP A 9 21.02 -0.46 -14.64
N LEU A 10 21.40 0.79 -14.39
CA LEU A 10 21.88 1.26 -13.10
C LEU A 10 20.72 1.69 -12.19
N VAL A 11 20.64 1.15 -10.98
CA VAL A 11 19.74 1.62 -9.93
C VAL A 11 20.55 2.34 -8.87
N HIS A 12 20.31 3.64 -8.74
CA HIS A 12 20.88 4.45 -7.66
C HIS A 12 20.14 4.19 -6.34
N TYR A 13 20.89 4.18 -5.24
CA TYR A 13 20.35 4.18 -3.89
C TYR A 13 21.32 4.83 -2.91
N GLU A 14 20.82 5.22 -1.75
CA GLU A 14 21.66 5.49 -0.59
C GLU A 14 21.18 4.70 0.62
N ALA A 15 22.12 4.40 1.52
CA ALA A 15 21.85 3.60 2.72
C ALA A 15 22.52 4.20 3.96
N LEU A 16 21.76 4.37 5.03
CA LEU A 16 22.23 5.01 6.27
C LEU A 16 21.84 4.20 7.52
N GLY A 17 22.64 4.32 8.57
CA GLY A 17 22.41 3.63 9.85
C GLY A 17 22.70 2.13 9.82
N ARG A 18 22.20 1.43 10.84
CA ARG A 18 22.34 -0.02 11.10
C ARG A 18 21.10 -0.53 11.82
N GLY A 19 20.79 -1.83 11.70
CA GLY A 19 19.65 -2.45 12.39
C GLY A 19 18.61 -3.00 11.42
N ARG A 20 17.33 -3.00 11.83
CA ARG A 20 16.22 -3.51 11.00
C ARG A 20 16.10 -2.69 9.70
N PRO A 21 15.92 -3.33 8.54
CA PRO A 21 15.86 -2.63 7.26
C PRO A 21 14.52 -1.91 7.05
N ILE A 22 14.61 -0.69 6.55
CA ILE A 22 13.48 0.13 6.11
C ILE A 22 13.79 0.60 4.69
N ILE A 23 12.87 0.39 3.77
CA ILE A 23 13.00 0.87 2.38
C ILE A 23 12.10 2.09 2.19
N LEU A 24 12.68 3.17 1.69
CA LEU A 24 12.04 4.44 1.41
C LEU A 24 11.93 4.60 -0.11
N VAL A 25 10.71 4.67 -0.64
CA VAL A 25 10.43 4.71 -2.08
C VAL A 25 9.75 6.02 -2.44
N HIS A 26 10.36 6.78 -3.34
CA HIS A 26 9.91 8.13 -3.68
C HIS A 26 8.70 8.17 -4.63
N GLY A 27 8.07 9.35 -4.72
CA GLY A 27 6.97 9.65 -5.64
C GLY A 27 7.42 10.25 -6.97
N TRP A 28 6.48 10.53 -7.88
CA TRP A 28 6.74 11.14 -9.19
C TRP A 28 7.57 12.43 -9.16
N LEU A 29 7.40 13.23 -8.12
CA LEU A 29 7.94 14.58 -8.00
C LEU A 29 9.12 14.63 -7.02
N GLY A 30 10.08 13.71 -7.18
CA GLY A 30 11.35 13.74 -6.49
C GLY A 30 12.20 12.49 -6.72
N SER A 31 13.12 12.24 -5.80
CA SER A 31 14.09 11.15 -5.81
C SER A 31 14.35 10.65 -4.38
N TRP A 32 15.32 9.76 -4.18
CA TRP A 32 15.85 9.38 -2.87
C TRP A 32 16.16 10.58 -1.97
N ARG A 33 16.55 11.73 -2.56
CA ARG A 33 17.24 12.81 -1.84
C ARG A 33 16.37 13.53 -0.81
N TYR A 34 15.05 13.59 -1.02
CA TYR A 34 14.15 14.18 -0.03
C TYR A 34 13.95 13.29 1.20
N TRP A 35 14.35 12.01 1.15
CA TRP A 35 14.31 11.15 2.33
C TRP A 35 15.47 11.38 3.31
N VAL A 36 16.48 12.20 2.96
CA VAL A 36 17.67 12.43 3.80
C VAL A 36 17.35 12.81 5.25
N PRO A 37 16.42 13.74 5.57
CA PRO A 37 16.08 14.07 6.96
C PRO A 37 15.53 12.87 7.74
N THR A 38 14.67 12.07 7.11
CA THR A 38 14.13 10.82 7.67
C THR A 38 15.20 9.74 7.84
N MET A 39 16.08 9.58 6.85
CA MET A 39 17.19 8.64 6.94
C MET A 39 18.12 8.99 8.11
N GLN A 40 18.43 10.27 8.30
CA GLN A 40 19.25 10.76 9.41
C GLN A 40 18.58 10.49 10.75
N HIS A 41 17.29 10.83 10.89
CA HIS A 41 16.51 10.61 12.11
C HIS A 41 16.47 9.14 12.54
N LEU A 42 16.31 8.21 11.60
CA LEU A 42 16.21 6.77 11.87
C LEU A 42 17.57 6.07 12.06
N SER A 43 18.66 6.70 11.63
CA SER A 43 19.99 6.08 11.49
C SER A 43 20.56 5.44 12.76
N GLY A 44 20.14 5.90 13.94
CA GLY A 44 20.59 5.39 15.23
C GLY A 44 20.03 4.02 15.63
N LYS A 45 18.91 3.57 15.03
CA LYS A 45 18.22 2.30 15.36
C LYS A 45 17.94 1.41 14.14
N TYR A 46 17.85 2.01 12.95
CA TYR A 46 17.42 1.32 11.74
C TYR A 46 18.44 1.49 10.60
N ARG A 47 18.42 0.53 9.68
CA ARG A 47 19.13 0.62 8.39
C ARG A 47 18.13 1.11 7.35
N THR A 48 18.22 2.37 6.97
CA THR A 48 17.41 2.93 5.88
C THR A 48 18.07 2.68 4.54
N TYR A 49 17.25 2.45 3.51
CA TYR A 49 17.63 2.43 2.10
C TYR A 49 16.65 3.32 1.35
N ALA A 50 17.13 4.37 0.68
CA ALA A 50 16.32 5.19 -0.22
C ALA A 50 16.81 4.94 -1.66
N LEU A 51 15.89 4.60 -2.57
CA LEU A 51 16.21 4.15 -3.93
C LEU A 51 15.52 5.01 -4.97
N ASP A 52 16.18 5.23 -6.10
CA ASP A 52 15.60 5.91 -7.26
C ASP A 52 14.91 4.91 -8.19
N LEU A 53 13.65 5.20 -8.51
CA LEU A 53 12.85 4.43 -9.46
C LEU A 53 13.34 4.66 -10.90
N TRP A 54 13.11 3.70 -11.81
CA TRP A 54 13.43 3.84 -13.23
C TRP A 54 12.84 5.13 -13.82
N GLY A 55 13.65 5.89 -14.54
CA GLY A 55 13.28 7.19 -15.10
C GLY A 55 13.40 8.38 -14.14
N PHE A 56 13.72 8.17 -12.87
CA PHE A 56 13.82 9.25 -11.87
C PHE A 56 15.23 9.34 -11.27
N GLY A 57 15.55 10.50 -10.70
CA GLY A 57 16.81 10.76 -10.02
C GLY A 57 18.04 10.34 -10.83
N ASP A 58 18.94 9.60 -10.18
CA ASP A 58 20.21 9.14 -10.74
C ASP A 58 20.15 7.68 -11.24
N SER A 59 18.96 7.05 -11.23
CA SER A 59 18.69 5.75 -11.85
C SER A 59 18.56 5.82 -13.37
N GLY A 60 18.71 4.65 -13.99
CA GLY A 60 18.53 4.37 -15.41
C GLY A 60 17.18 4.82 -15.96
N LYS A 61 17.17 5.21 -17.23
CA LYS A 61 16.05 5.93 -17.88
C LYS A 61 15.48 5.17 -19.10
N ASP A 62 15.62 3.84 -19.11
CA ASP A 62 14.93 2.99 -20.08
C ASP A 62 13.40 3.07 -19.87
N ILE A 63 12.72 3.82 -20.74
CA ILE A 63 11.26 4.00 -20.73
C ILE A 63 10.48 2.68 -20.83
N ASN A 64 11.12 1.60 -21.28
CA ASN A 64 10.51 0.27 -21.34
C ASN A 64 10.39 -0.41 -19.98
N LYS A 65 11.06 0.13 -18.95
CA LYS A 65 11.00 -0.31 -17.55
C LYS A 65 10.22 0.66 -16.65
N CYS A 66 9.36 1.51 -17.23
CA CYS A 66 8.68 2.59 -16.53
C CYS A 66 7.17 2.32 -16.33
N THR A 67 6.78 1.07 -16.09
CA THR A 67 5.46 0.72 -15.53
C THR A 67 5.56 0.48 -14.02
N VAL A 68 4.41 0.52 -13.32
CA VAL A 68 4.36 0.20 -11.89
C VAL A 68 4.80 -1.24 -11.61
N ARG A 69 4.57 -2.17 -12.56
CA ARG A 69 5.05 -3.55 -12.48
C ARG A 69 6.58 -3.61 -12.50
N ASP A 70 7.22 -2.82 -13.36
CA ASP A 70 8.68 -2.80 -13.50
C ASP A 70 9.34 -2.21 -12.25
N HIS A 71 8.72 -1.23 -11.60
CA HIS A 71 9.16 -0.72 -10.30
C HIS A 71 9.00 -1.73 -9.16
N VAL A 72 7.95 -2.58 -9.19
CA VAL A 72 7.83 -3.70 -8.25
C VAL A 72 8.92 -4.74 -8.51
N THR A 73 9.25 -5.02 -9.78
CA THR A 73 10.39 -5.87 -10.15
C THR A 73 11.72 -5.27 -9.69
N LEU A 74 11.95 -3.96 -9.89
CA LEU A 74 13.12 -3.23 -9.36
C LEU A 74 13.24 -3.46 -7.85
N LEU A 75 12.16 -3.23 -7.10
CA LEU A 75 12.15 -3.38 -5.65
C LEU A 75 12.44 -4.83 -5.23
N PHE A 76 11.89 -5.83 -5.92
CA PHE A 76 12.22 -7.24 -5.67
C PHE A 76 13.68 -7.58 -5.95
N LYS A 77 14.21 -7.11 -7.09
CA LYS A 77 15.63 -7.28 -7.44
C LYS A 77 16.56 -6.53 -6.48
N PHE A 78 16.14 -5.41 -5.92
CA PHE A 78 16.86 -4.70 -4.87
C PHE A 78 16.93 -5.53 -3.57
N PHE A 79 15.82 -6.16 -3.15
CA PHE A 79 15.80 -7.09 -2.01
C PHE A 79 16.74 -8.28 -2.23
N GLU A 80 16.71 -8.90 -3.42
CA GLU A 80 17.63 -10.00 -3.78
C GLU A 80 19.11 -9.57 -3.66
N ASN A 81 19.49 -8.46 -4.32
CA ASN A 81 20.87 -7.97 -4.34
C ASN A 81 21.39 -7.53 -2.98
N MET A 82 20.54 -6.95 -2.13
CA MET A 82 20.91 -6.51 -0.78
C MET A 82 20.81 -7.63 0.28
N GLY A 83 20.36 -8.84 -0.10
CA GLY A 83 20.14 -9.95 0.84
C GLY A 83 19.04 -9.68 1.87
N ILE A 84 18.10 -8.77 1.57
CA ILE A 84 17.05 -8.35 2.49
C ILE A 84 15.93 -9.39 2.49
N ARG A 85 15.75 -10.08 3.62
CA ARG A 85 14.70 -11.09 3.77
C ARG A 85 13.31 -10.53 4.08
N LYS A 86 13.24 -9.44 4.86
CA LYS A 86 12.00 -8.79 5.25
C LYS A 86 12.27 -7.36 5.72
N ALA A 87 11.51 -6.37 5.25
CA ALA A 87 11.69 -4.97 5.61
C ALA A 87 10.35 -4.24 5.85
N VAL A 88 10.41 -3.09 6.50
CA VAL A 88 9.29 -2.12 6.47
C VAL A 88 9.40 -1.30 5.19
N LEU A 89 8.28 -1.09 4.51
CA LEU A 89 8.20 -0.28 3.30
C LEU A 89 7.51 1.05 3.60
N VAL A 90 8.15 2.15 3.26
CA VAL A 90 7.59 3.51 3.32
C VAL A 90 7.57 4.04 1.89
N GLY A 91 6.38 4.27 1.34
CA GLY A 91 6.21 4.71 -0.04
C GLY A 91 5.41 6.01 -0.11
N HIS A 92 5.87 6.95 -0.92
CA HIS A 92 5.16 8.21 -1.20
C HIS A 92 4.60 8.23 -2.62
N SER A 93 3.31 8.59 -2.80
CA SER A 93 2.70 8.85 -4.11
C SER A 93 2.88 7.65 -5.06
N LEU A 94 3.58 7.76 -6.19
CA LEU A 94 3.98 6.61 -7.03
C LEU A 94 4.63 5.48 -6.20
N GLY A 95 5.57 5.80 -5.32
CA GLY A 95 6.23 4.86 -4.42
C GLY A 95 5.28 4.18 -3.44
N ALA A 96 4.19 4.83 -3.05
CA ALA A 96 3.13 4.23 -2.25
C ALA A 96 2.41 3.13 -3.04
N ALA A 97 2.08 3.40 -4.31
CA ALA A 97 1.49 2.42 -5.21
C ALA A 97 2.43 1.22 -5.50
N VAL A 98 3.73 1.47 -5.67
CA VAL A 98 4.76 0.43 -5.83
C VAL A 98 4.86 -0.43 -4.57
N CYS A 99 4.96 0.18 -3.38
CA CYS A 99 5.06 -0.57 -2.12
C CYS A 99 3.79 -1.39 -1.81
N LEU A 100 2.60 -0.86 -2.14
CA LEU A 100 1.34 -1.60 -2.02
C LEU A 100 1.30 -2.83 -2.96
N ASN A 101 1.65 -2.65 -4.24
CA ASN A 101 1.69 -3.75 -5.20
C ASN A 101 2.77 -4.79 -4.87
N PHE A 102 3.91 -4.35 -4.31
CA PHE A 102 4.95 -5.22 -3.79
C PHE A 102 4.44 -6.01 -2.58
N ALA A 103 3.84 -5.36 -1.58
CA ALA A 103 3.32 -6.02 -0.38
C ALA A 103 2.26 -7.07 -0.68
N ARG A 104 1.46 -6.86 -1.74
CA ARG A 104 0.47 -7.83 -2.24
C ARG A 104 1.12 -9.05 -2.91
N GLN A 105 2.20 -8.87 -3.66
CA GLN A 105 2.89 -9.94 -4.40
C GLN A 105 3.91 -10.70 -3.55
N TYR A 106 4.48 -10.02 -2.55
CA TYR A 106 5.60 -10.45 -1.72
C TYR A 106 5.34 -10.16 -0.21
N PRO A 107 4.23 -10.67 0.37
CA PRO A 107 3.86 -10.42 1.77
C PRO A 107 4.89 -10.98 2.77
N GLU A 108 5.60 -12.05 2.42
CA GLU A 108 6.68 -12.64 3.20
C GLU A 108 7.88 -11.68 3.36
N PHE A 109 8.18 -10.89 2.32
CA PHE A 109 9.22 -9.85 2.31
C PHE A 109 8.78 -8.52 2.98
N THR A 110 7.48 -8.35 3.24
CA THR A 110 6.95 -7.10 3.80
C THR A 110 6.59 -7.26 5.28
N HIS A 111 7.19 -6.44 6.15
CA HIS A 111 6.90 -6.42 7.59
C HIS A 111 5.66 -5.59 7.91
N ARG A 112 5.68 -4.32 7.50
CA ARG A 112 4.58 -3.36 7.55
C ARG A 112 4.73 -2.37 6.41
N LEU A 113 3.66 -1.67 6.12
CA LEU A 113 3.55 -0.73 5.01
C LEU A 113 3.15 0.65 5.54
N PHE A 114 3.85 1.70 5.12
CA PHE A 114 3.45 3.08 5.37
C PHE A 114 3.28 3.77 4.02
N LEU A 115 2.04 4.10 3.68
CA LEU A 115 1.65 4.78 2.46
C LEU A 115 1.44 6.26 2.73
N ILE A 116 2.11 7.12 1.96
CA ILE A 116 2.00 8.59 2.07
C ILE A 116 1.43 9.11 0.75
N SER A 117 0.34 9.86 0.82
CA SER A 117 -0.44 10.32 -0.33
C SER A 117 -0.61 9.26 -1.44
N PRO A 118 -1.09 8.03 -1.14
CA PRO A 118 -1.34 7.03 -2.17
C PRO A 118 -2.50 7.49 -3.10
N PRO A 119 -2.44 7.22 -4.41
CA PRO A 119 -3.53 7.54 -5.34
C PRO A 119 -4.70 6.57 -5.19
N LEU A 120 -5.46 6.71 -4.10
CA LEU A 120 -6.65 5.93 -3.80
C LEU A 120 -7.89 6.59 -4.39
N VAL A 121 -8.23 6.17 -5.59
CA VAL A 121 -9.51 6.50 -6.25
C VAL A 121 -10.47 5.33 -6.18
N ASP A 122 -11.75 5.62 -6.02
CA ASP A 122 -12.78 4.59 -6.14
C ASP A 122 -13.02 4.24 -7.62
N MET A 123 -12.60 3.05 -8.01
CA MET A 123 -12.82 2.46 -9.34
C MET A 123 -13.88 1.34 -9.29
N GLY A 124 -14.72 1.34 -8.24
CA GLY A 124 -15.71 0.31 -7.97
C GLY A 124 -15.11 -1.00 -7.43
N GLY A 125 -15.96 -2.00 -7.23
CA GLY A 125 -15.54 -3.35 -6.85
C GLY A 125 -15.10 -3.53 -5.38
N LEU A 126 -15.15 -2.50 -4.53
CA LEU A 126 -14.96 -2.64 -3.08
C LEU A 126 -16.14 -3.33 -2.36
N GLY A 127 -17.28 -3.46 -3.04
CA GLY A 127 -18.45 -4.21 -2.59
C GLY A 127 -19.39 -3.36 -1.74
N ASP A 128 -20.33 -2.70 -2.42
CA ASP A 128 -21.39 -1.93 -1.79
C ASP A 128 -22.68 -2.75 -1.67
N GLU A 129 -23.07 -2.94 -0.41
CA GLU A 129 -24.21 -3.66 0.16
C GLU A 129 -24.44 -5.15 -0.19
N LEU A 130 -24.69 -5.94 0.86
CA LEU A 130 -25.63 -7.07 0.76
C LEU A 130 -27.04 -6.47 0.62
N PRO A 131 -27.93 -7.03 -0.23
CA PRO A 131 -29.30 -6.53 -0.38
C PRO A 131 -29.98 -6.33 0.98
N PRO A 132 -30.87 -5.33 1.16
CA PRO A 132 -31.53 -5.04 2.44
C PRO A 132 -32.19 -6.26 3.11
N ALA A 133 -32.58 -7.28 2.33
CA ALA A 133 -33.12 -8.55 2.79
C ALA A 133 -32.12 -9.45 3.58
N LEU A 134 -30.82 -9.16 3.56
CA LEU A 134 -29.76 -9.94 4.22
C LEU A 134 -29.03 -9.15 5.32
N GLN A 135 -29.50 -7.95 5.66
CA GLN A 135 -29.04 -7.26 6.88
C GLN A 135 -29.62 -7.98 8.12
N PRO A 136 -28.80 -8.35 9.12
CA PRO A 136 -29.33 -8.94 10.35
C PRO A 136 -30.19 -7.91 11.09
N ARG A 137 -31.51 -8.15 11.17
CA ARG A 137 -32.41 -7.32 11.98
C ARG A 137 -31.87 -7.24 13.40
N ALA A 138 -31.65 -6.01 13.89
CA ALA A 138 -31.28 -5.77 15.28
C ALA A 138 -32.32 -6.45 16.19
N ALA A 139 -31.86 -7.43 16.98
CA ALA A 139 -32.71 -8.08 17.96
C ALA A 139 -33.07 -7.06 19.05
N ALA A 140 -34.37 -6.86 19.28
CA ALA A 140 -34.83 -6.07 20.40
C ALA A 140 -34.37 -6.70 21.74
N PRO A 141 -33.99 -5.91 22.75
CA PRO A 141 -33.43 -6.44 23.98
C PRO A 141 -34.52 -7.06 24.85
N THR A 142 -34.54 -8.39 24.97
CA THR A 142 -35.36 -9.11 25.95
C THR A 142 -34.49 -9.96 26.89
N SER A 143 -34.47 -9.52 28.15
CA SER A 143 -34.17 -10.23 29.41
C SER A 143 -33.64 -11.68 29.36
N ARG A 144 -32.43 -11.86 29.91
CA ARG A 144 -31.97 -13.08 30.63
C ARG A 144 -32.69 -13.23 31.99
N PRO A 145 -32.54 -14.35 32.75
CA PRO A 145 -31.91 -15.64 32.42
C PRO A 145 -32.74 -16.90 32.82
N ALA A 146 -32.26 -18.08 32.45
CA ALA A 146 -32.37 -19.29 33.28
C ALA A 146 -31.17 -20.23 32.99
N GLU A 147 -30.57 -20.80 34.03
CA GLU A 147 -29.46 -21.75 33.94
C GLU A 147 -29.98 -23.20 33.81
N LEU A 148 -29.16 -24.13 33.30
CA LEU A 148 -28.94 -25.46 33.87
C LEU A 148 -27.78 -26.23 33.19
N HIS A 149 -27.15 -27.07 33.99
CA HIS A 149 -25.78 -27.64 33.91
C HIS A 149 -25.56 -28.81 32.88
N PRO A 150 -24.32 -29.36 32.74
CA PRO A 150 -23.81 -29.90 31.47
C PRO A 150 -23.74 -31.44 31.34
N SER A 151 -23.37 -31.94 30.15
CA SER A 151 -22.97 -33.33 29.91
C SER A 151 -21.85 -33.51 28.86
N SER A 152 -20.73 -34.07 29.34
CA SER A 152 -19.64 -34.88 28.75
C SER A 152 -19.14 -34.78 27.27
N PRO A 153 -17.81 -34.88 27.03
CA PRO A 153 -17.17 -34.99 25.70
C PRO A 153 -16.94 -36.45 25.25
N PRO A 154 -16.59 -36.72 23.97
CA PRO A 154 -15.17 -36.85 23.54
C PRO A 154 -14.94 -36.20 22.14
N THR A 155 -13.82 -36.32 21.38
CA THR A 155 -12.59 -37.15 21.43
C THR A 155 -11.41 -36.37 20.78
N ASN A 156 -10.15 -36.75 21.06
CA ASN A 156 -8.97 -36.29 20.31
C ASN A 156 -8.77 -37.05 18.98
N VAL A 157 -8.20 -36.39 17.97
CA VAL A 157 -7.55 -37.04 16.82
C VAL A 157 -6.10 -36.55 16.73
N THR A 158 -5.17 -37.50 16.83
CA THR A 158 -3.72 -37.27 16.78
C THR A 158 -3.24 -37.25 15.32
N TYR A 159 -2.35 -36.32 14.96
CA TYR A 159 -1.56 -36.40 13.73
C TYR A 159 -0.07 -36.22 14.05
N SER A 160 0.75 -37.14 13.55
CA SER A 160 2.22 -37.09 13.66
C SER A 160 2.83 -36.32 12.48
N PRO A 161 3.94 -35.57 12.68
CA PRO A 161 4.60 -34.87 11.59
C PRO A 161 5.58 -35.78 10.84
N THR A 162 5.48 -35.84 9.52
CA THR A 162 6.58 -36.28 8.65
C THR A 162 7.54 -35.12 8.39
N SER A 163 8.84 -35.41 8.38
CA SER A 163 9.89 -34.43 8.16
C SER A 163 10.28 -34.37 6.69
N GLU A 164 10.15 -33.20 6.08
CA GLU A 164 10.84 -32.87 4.83
C GLU A 164 11.76 -31.67 5.03
N THR A 165 12.96 -31.76 4.47
CA THR A 165 14.07 -30.83 4.71
C THR A 165 13.90 -29.54 3.89
N LEU A 166 13.86 -28.39 4.57
CA LEU A 166 13.81 -27.07 3.96
C LEU A 166 15.09 -26.75 3.14
N PRO A 167 14.98 -26.24 1.90
CA PRO A 167 16.14 -25.76 1.15
C PRO A 167 16.68 -24.44 1.73
N SER A 168 18.01 -24.30 1.74
CA SER A 168 18.74 -23.23 2.43
C SER A 168 18.69 -21.83 1.79
N ASN A 169 17.90 -21.63 0.73
CA ASN A 169 17.72 -20.33 0.10
C ASN A 169 16.24 -20.09 -0.30
N PRO A 170 15.51 -19.16 0.38
CA PRO A 170 14.09 -18.94 0.12
C PRO A 170 13.77 -18.39 -1.28
N PHE A 171 14.70 -17.64 -1.89
CA PHE A 171 14.52 -17.09 -3.24
C PHE A 171 14.44 -18.19 -4.31
N ARG A 172 15.20 -19.29 -4.13
CA ARG A 172 15.23 -20.41 -5.08
C ARG A 172 13.93 -21.23 -5.08
N ALA A 173 13.29 -21.36 -3.91
CA ALA A 173 12.04 -22.13 -3.77
C ALA A 173 10.86 -21.48 -4.52
N LEU A 174 10.75 -20.14 -4.46
CA LEU A 174 9.67 -19.40 -5.12
C LEU A 174 9.77 -19.44 -6.65
N GLN A 175 10.99 -19.36 -7.22
CA GLN A 175 11.21 -19.54 -8.66
C GLN A 175 10.82 -20.94 -9.16
N GLN A 176 11.08 -21.98 -8.35
CA GLN A 176 10.74 -23.36 -8.70
C GLN A 176 9.22 -23.59 -8.67
N ALA A 177 8.51 -23.05 -7.67
CA ALA A 177 7.05 -23.17 -7.58
C ALA A 177 6.33 -22.56 -8.81
N ALA A 178 6.81 -21.44 -9.32
CA ALA A 178 6.23 -20.73 -10.46
C ALA A 178 6.43 -21.43 -11.83
N SER A 179 7.21 -22.52 -11.90
CA SER A 179 7.59 -23.20 -13.14
C SER A 179 6.84 -24.51 -13.41
N THR A 180 5.84 -24.85 -12.60
CA THR A 180 5.14 -26.16 -12.67
C THR A 180 3.87 -26.08 -13.53
N PRO A 181 3.71 -26.88 -14.60
CA PRO A 181 2.49 -26.88 -15.40
C PRO A 181 1.34 -27.61 -14.67
N PRO A 182 0.07 -27.18 -14.84
CA PRO A 182 -1.08 -27.78 -14.16
C PRO A 182 -1.40 -29.18 -14.70
N GLN A 183 -1.65 -30.14 -13.80
CA GLN A 183 -2.19 -31.45 -14.16
C GLN A 183 -3.69 -31.36 -14.48
N SER A 184 -4.12 -32.08 -15.51
CA SER A 184 -5.51 -32.10 -15.99
C SER A 184 -6.44 -32.90 -15.06
N ALA A 185 -7.53 -32.27 -14.62
CA ALA A 185 -8.60 -32.97 -13.88
C ALA A 185 -9.50 -33.81 -14.82
N PRO A 186 -10.06 -34.94 -14.35
CA PRO A 186 -10.99 -35.76 -15.13
C PRO A 186 -12.40 -35.13 -15.25
N PRO A 187 -13.19 -35.49 -16.27
CA PRO A 187 -14.52 -34.92 -16.50
C PRO A 187 -15.59 -35.46 -15.54
N PRO A 188 -16.67 -34.70 -15.26
CA PRO A 188 -17.74 -35.10 -14.34
C PRO A 188 -18.78 -36.03 -14.99
N GLU A 189 -19.38 -36.92 -14.19
CA GLU A 189 -20.45 -37.84 -14.60
C GLU A 189 -21.83 -37.18 -14.67
N ASN A 190 -22.67 -37.65 -15.61
CA ASN A 190 -24.06 -37.18 -15.78
C ASN A 190 -24.99 -37.69 -14.66
N ARG A 191 -25.76 -36.78 -14.05
CA ARG A 191 -26.99 -37.10 -13.29
C ARG A 191 -28.19 -36.32 -13.84
N PRO A 192 -29.41 -36.91 -13.85
CA PRO A 192 -30.59 -36.27 -14.39
C PRO A 192 -31.11 -35.12 -13.52
N VAL A 193 -31.65 -34.09 -14.16
CA VAL A 193 -32.17 -32.86 -13.54
C VAL A 193 -33.67 -32.98 -13.27
N ALA A 194 -34.12 -32.59 -12.07
CA ALA A 194 -35.53 -32.51 -11.71
C ALA A 194 -36.17 -31.17 -12.17
N PRO A 195 -37.48 -31.13 -12.50
CA PRO A 195 -38.11 -29.94 -13.06
C PRO A 195 -38.26 -28.81 -12.04
N VAL A 196 -37.91 -27.60 -12.45
CA VAL A 196 -38.02 -26.36 -11.65
C VAL A 196 -39.36 -25.67 -11.93
N LEU A 197 -40.11 -25.34 -10.88
CA LEU A 197 -41.33 -24.51 -10.98
C LEU A 197 -40.97 -23.02 -11.15
N PRO A 198 -41.73 -22.24 -11.92
CA PRO A 198 -41.42 -20.83 -12.16
C PRO A 198 -41.68 -19.97 -10.90
N LEU A 199 -40.63 -19.36 -10.37
CA LEU A 199 -40.74 -18.31 -9.36
C LEU A 199 -41.04 -16.97 -10.04
N SER A 200 -42.07 -16.28 -9.55
CA SER A 200 -42.49 -14.97 -10.06
C SER A 200 -41.44 -13.91 -9.75
N ILE A 201 -40.97 -13.20 -10.77
CA ILE A 201 -39.96 -12.14 -10.62
C ILE A 201 -40.68 -10.85 -10.18
N ALA A 202 -40.61 -10.54 -8.88
CA ALA A 202 -40.95 -9.22 -8.39
C ALA A 202 -39.88 -8.21 -8.85
N THR A 203 -40.30 -7.13 -9.50
CA THR A 203 -39.40 -6.10 -10.01
C THR A 203 -38.68 -5.41 -8.85
N VAL A 204 -37.37 -5.64 -8.72
CA VAL A 204 -36.54 -4.92 -7.75
C VAL A 204 -36.43 -3.46 -8.22
N PRO A 205 -36.77 -2.46 -7.38
CA PRO A 205 -36.58 -1.06 -7.76
C PRO A 205 -35.07 -0.79 -7.88
N THR A 206 -34.67 -0.23 -9.02
CA THR A 206 -33.29 0.19 -9.26
C THR A 206 -32.89 1.21 -8.20
N PRO A 207 -31.77 1.02 -7.46
CA PRO A 207 -31.27 2.06 -6.57
C PRO A 207 -30.94 3.32 -7.38
N PRO A 208 -31.01 4.52 -6.78
CA PRO A 208 -30.58 5.74 -7.45
C PRO A 208 -29.12 5.58 -7.89
N ALA A 209 -28.82 5.96 -9.13
CA ALA A 209 -27.46 5.89 -9.64
C ALA A 209 -26.56 6.80 -8.80
N GLU A 210 -25.56 6.21 -8.14
CA GLU A 210 -24.47 6.97 -7.56
C GLU A 210 -23.82 7.84 -8.66
N PRO A 211 -23.36 9.06 -8.34
CA PRO A 211 -22.60 9.85 -9.30
C PRO A 211 -21.40 9.01 -9.77
N PRO A 212 -21.07 9.01 -11.07
CA PRO A 212 -19.96 8.20 -11.57
C PRO A 212 -18.70 8.59 -10.81
N SER A 213 -18.08 7.62 -10.11
CA SER A 213 -16.82 7.85 -9.44
C SER A 213 -15.83 8.33 -10.51
N GLN A 214 -15.26 9.53 -10.31
CA GLN A 214 -14.47 10.16 -11.37
C GLN A 214 -13.17 9.39 -11.69
N GLY A 215 -12.84 8.40 -10.85
CA GLY A 215 -11.75 7.47 -11.04
C GLY A 215 -10.40 8.17 -11.14
N PHE A 216 -9.45 7.51 -11.79
CA PHE A 216 -8.11 8.08 -11.97
C PHE A 216 -8.05 9.15 -13.09
N ALA A 217 -9.11 9.34 -13.88
CA ALA A 217 -9.05 10.16 -15.10
C ALA A 217 -8.70 11.66 -14.86
N PRO A 218 -9.25 12.37 -13.86
CA PRO A 218 -8.85 13.75 -13.56
C PRO A 218 -7.40 13.87 -13.07
N ILE A 219 -6.93 12.87 -12.32
CA ILE A 219 -5.55 12.78 -11.84
C ILE A 219 -4.60 12.57 -13.03
N LEU A 220 -4.93 11.64 -13.92
CA LEU A 220 -4.16 11.41 -15.15
C LEU A 220 -4.11 12.67 -16.00
N ALA A 221 -5.26 13.33 -16.24
CA ALA A 221 -5.30 14.58 -16.99
C ALA A 221 -4.43 15.67 -16.36
N THR A 222 -4.41 15.77 -15.02
CA THR A 222 -3.51 16.69 -14.30
C THR A 222 -2.05 16.31 -14.51
N LEU A 223 -1.68 15.05 -14.32
CA LEU A 223 -0.32 14.53 -14.51
C LEU A 223 0.18 14.68 -15.97
N THR A 224 -0.70 14.61 -16.97
CA THR A 224 -0.34 14.79 -18.39
C THR A 224 -0.44 16.24 -18.87
N SER A 225 -1.01 17.16 -18.09
CA SER A 225 -1.28 18.55 -18.52
C SER A 225 -0.06 19.48 -18.52
N ALA A 226 1.01 19.13 -17.80
CA ALA A 226 2.17 19.98 -17.62
C ALA A 226 3.43 19.17 -17.32
N LYS A 227 4.61 19.78 -17.55
CA LYS A 227 5.89 19.16 -17.21
C LYS A 227 6.03 18.93 -15.70
N PRO A 228 6.77 17.89 -15.25
CA PRO A 228 6.91 17.56 -13.82
C PRO A 228 7.29 18.75 -12.92
N VAL A 229 8.24 19.59 -13.35
CA VAL A 229 8.66 20.79 -12.58
C VAL A 229 7.53 21.80 -12.42
N ALA A 230 6.63 21.95 -13.40
CA ALA A 230 5.47 22.83 -13.30
C ALA A 230 4.36 22.23 -12.42
N LEU A 231 4.25 20.89 -12.36
CA LEU A 231 3.35 20.21 -11.43
C LEU A 231 3.81 20.37 -9.98
N LEU A 232 5.12 20.25 -9.69
CA LEU A 232 5.69 20.48 -8.35
C LEU A 232 5.22 21.79 -7.71
N MET A 233 5.19 22.88 -8.48
CA MET A 233 4.76 24.20 -8.00
C MET A 233 3.25 24.29 -7.65
N ARG A 234 2.46 23.27 -8.00
CA ARG A 234 1.04 23.13 -7.63
C ARG A 234 0.84 22.20 -6.42
N CYS A 235 1.85 21.42 -6.05
CA CYS A 235 1.79 20.38 -5.01
C CYS A 235 2.31 20.85 -3.65
N VAL A 236 2.95 22.01 -3.59
CA VAL A 236 3.68 22.52 -2.43
C VAL A 236 3.04 23.82 -1.94
N SER A 237 2.52 23.78 -0.71
CA SER A 237 2.14 24.96 0.06
C SER A 237 3.38 25.83 0.37
N ARG A 238 3.24 27.15 0.56
CA ARG A 238 4.40 28.06 0.58
C ARG A 238 5.35 27.82 1.77
N ASP A 239 6.63 28.14 1.55
CA ASP A 239 7.75 28.00 2.48
C ASP A 239 8.20 26.56 2.81
N LEU A 240 8.29 25.70 1.79
CA LEU A 240 9.04 24.44 1.90
C LEU A 240 10.56 24.69 1.77
N PRO A 241 11.39 24.44 2.81
CA PRO A 241 12.82 24.76 2.79
C PRO A 241 13.61 24.02 1.69
N ASP A 242 13.14 22.82 1.34
CA ASP A 242 13.76 21.93 0.37
C ASP A 242 13.25 22.11 -1.07
N LEU A 243 12.44 23.14 -1.36
CA LEU A 243 11.79 23.31 -2.67
C LEU A 243 12.77 23.36 -3.85
N GLU A 244 13.89 24.06 -3.74
CA GLU A 244 14.89 24.14 -4.83
C GLU A 244 15.64 22.80 -5.00
N MET A 245 15.81 22.03 -3.91
CA MET A 245 16.33 20.66 -3.98
C MET A 245 15.34 19.72 -4.70
N LEU A 246 14.05 19.77 -4.35
CA LEU A 246 13.00 19.03 -5.05
C LEU A 246 12.96 19.41 -6.53
N ARG A 247 12.98 20.71 -6.85
CA ARG A 247 12.97 21.20 -8.23
C ARG A 247 14.14 20.64 -9.04
N ALA A 248 15.35 20.61 -8.46
CA ALA A 248 16.52 20.05 -9.11
C ALA A 248 16.40 18.53 -9.35
N GLU A 249 15.83 17.77 -8.40
CA GLU A 249 15.62 16.33 -8.56
C GLU A 249 14.48 16.01 -9.55
N VAL A 250 13.39 16.78 -9.53
CA VAL A 250 12.29 16.66 -10.51
C VAL A 250 12.76 16.99 -11.92
N ALA A 251 13.72 17.90 -12.08
CA ALA A 251 14.34 18.18 -13.38
C ALA A 251 15.22 17.03 -13.92
N LYS A 252 15.59 16.05 -13.09
CA LYS A 252 16.27 14.81 -13.54
C LYS A 252 15.29 13.75 -14.07
N ALA A 253 13.99 13.88 -13.79
CA ALA A 253 13.00 12.88 -14.19
C ALA A 253 12.81 12.88 -15.72
N ASP A 254 12.76 11.68 -16.31
CA ASP A 254 12.40 11.50 -17.70
C ASP A 254 10.90 11.71 -17.90
N GLU A 255 10.54 12.58 -18.85
CA GLU A 255 9.14 12.99 -19.09
C GLU A 255 8.30 11.82 -19.61
N MET A 256 8.87 10.89 -20.38
CA MET A 256 8.17 9.68 -20.85
C MET A 256 8.05 8.63 -19.74
N ALA A 257 9.03 8.50 -18.84
CA ALA A 257 8.90 7.65 -17.65
C ALA A 257 7.78 8.14 -16.71
N PHE A 258 7.70 9.45 -16.49
CA PHE A 258 6.61 10.08 -15.73
C PHE A 258 5.24 9.78 -16.35
N LEU A 259 5.10 9.95 -17.67
CA LEU A 259 3.85 9.68 -18.38
C LEU A 259 3.49 8.19 -18.38
N ARG A 260 4.45 7.28 -18.63
CA ARG A 260 4.23 5.82 -18.62
C ARG A 260 3.84 5.29 -17.25
N THR A 261 4.43 5.80 -16.17
CA THR A 261 4.05 5.42 -14.81
C THR A 261 2.66 5.91 -14.45
N ALA A 262 2.28 7.14 -14.83
CA ALA A 262 0.93 7.66 -14.68
C ALA A 262 -0.12 6.83 -15.44
N GLN A 263 0.14 6.48 -16.70
CA GLN A 263 -0.71 5.61 -17.51
C GLN A 263 -0.78 4.17 -16.98
N SER A 264 0.35 3.62 -16.50
CA SER A 264 0.38 2.29 -15.90
C SER A 264 -0.41 2.22 -14.59
N LEU A 265 -0.53 3.35 -13.87
CA LEU A 265 -1.25 3.42 -12.62
C LEU A 265 -2.76 3.68 -12.80
N SER A 266 -3.17 4.40 -13.85
CA SER A 266 -4.59 4.62 -14.16
C SER A 266 -5.38 3.34 -14.44
N LEU A 267 -4.68 2.24 -14.74
CA LEU A 267 -5.23 0.90 -14.96
C LEU A 267 -5.38 0.07 -13.67
N GLN A 268 -5.07 0.63 -12.49
CA GLN A 268 -5.04 -0.11 -11.23
C GLN A 268 -6.07 0.38 -10.22
N ASN A 269 -6.76 -0.57 -9.57
CA ASN A 269 -7.67 -0.29 -8.47
C ASN A 269 -6.94 -0.46 -7.12
N LEU A 270 -6.11 0.52 -6.76
CA LEU A 270 -5.32 0.47 -5.53
C LEU A 270 -6.19 0.35 -4.26
N ALA A 271 -7.39 0.94 -4.26
CA ALA A 271 -8.31 0.85 -3.13
C ALA A 271 -8.77 -0.60 -2.88
N LEU A 272 -9.09 -1.34 -3.94
CA LEU A 272 -9.41 -2.77 -3.86
C LEU A 272 -8.20 -3.62 -3.44
N GLU A 273 -7.01 -3.32 -3.94
CA GLU A 273 -5.81 -4.06 -3.53
C GLU A 273 -5.43 -3.76 -2.06
N LEU A 274 -5.58 -2.52 -1.60
CA LEU A 274 -5.40 -2.16 -0.20
C LEU A 274 -6.46 -2.82 0.70
N LYS A 275 -7.73 -2.92 0.26
CA LYS A 275 -8.78 -3.69 0.96
C LYS A 275 -8.39 -5.16 1.14
N ARG A 276 -7.81 -5.79 0.11
CA ARG A 276 -7.34 -7.19 0.13
C ARG A 276 -6.05 -7.42 0.91
N LEU A 277 -5.25 -6.37 1.17
CA LEU A 277 -3.95 -6.51 1.81
C LEU A 277 -4.07 -6.90 3.30
N MET A 278 -3.35 -7.95 3.69
CA MET A 278 -3.25 -8.46 5.07
C MET A 278 -2.05 -7.91 5.85
N THR A 279 -1.19 -7.12 5.21
CA THR A 279 -0.05 -6.45 5.84
C THR A 279 -0.53 -5.25 6.68
N PRO A 280 -0.08 -5.09 7.95
CA PRO A 280 -0.43 -3.90 8.72
C PRO A 280 0.05 -2.63 8.02
N THR A 281 -0.90 -1.74 7.73
CA THR A 281 -0.70 -0.57 6.88
C THR A 281 -1.12 0.72 7.57
N LEU A 282 -0.17 1.64 7.70
CA LEU A 282 -0.42 3.03 8.03
C LEU A 282 -0.60 3.83 6.74
N LEU A 283 -1.59 4.71 6.70
CA LEU A 283 -1.80 5.66 5.61
C LEU A 283 -1.75 7.08 6.19
N LEU A 284 -0.97 7.96 5.58
CA LEU A 284 -0.94 9.40 5.86
C LEU A 284 -1.24 10.16 4.58
N HIS A 285 -2.12 11.15 4.66
CA HIS A 285 -2.48 12.02 3.55
C HIS A 285 -2.55 13.46 4.04
N GLY A 286 -2.10 14.42 3.22
CA GLY A 286 -2.38 15.84 3.46
C GLY A 286 -3.80 16.21 3.01
N GLU A 287 -4.56 16.93 3.82
CA GLU A 287 -5.90 17.40 3.47
C GLU A 287 -5.88 18.36 2.25
N ALA A 288 -4.80 19.14 2.11
CA ALA A 288 -4.59 20.10 1.03
C ALA A 288 -3.79 19.52 -0.17
N ASP A 289 -3.69 18.18 -0.30
CA ASP A 289 -3.01 17.54 -1.42
C ASP A 289 -3.76 17.77 -2.76
N ALA A 290 -3.33 18.80 -3.49
CA ALA A 290 -3.92 19.20 -4.76
C ALA A 290 -3.56 18.30 -5.95
N LEU A 291 -2.63 17.34 -5.80
CA LEU A 291 -2.25 16.42 -6.88
C LEU A 291 -3.01 15.10 -6.77
N LEU A 292 -2.99 14.52 -5.58
CA LEU A 292 -3.69 13.30 -5.23
C LEU A 292 -4.59 13.64 -4.04
N PRO A 293 -5.85 14.06 -4.25
CA PRO A 293 -6.74 14.38 -3.14
C PRO A 293 -6.90 13.22 -2.15
N PRO A 294 -7.09 13.48 -0.84
CA PRO A 294 -7.30 12.43 0.15
C PRO A 294 -8.56 11.60 -0.18
N PRO A 295 -8.55 10.28 0.08
CA PRO A 295 -9.74 9.45 -0.05
C PRO A 295 -10.80 9.90 0.96
N ASP A 296 -12.08 9.89 0.56
CA ASP A 296 -13.17 10.20 1.47
C ASP A 296 -13.36 9.12 2.55
N GLU A 297 -14.04 9.51 3.63
CA GLU A 297 -14.33 8.64 4.78
C GLU A 297 -15.11 7.37 4.39
N SER A 298 -15.98 7.43 3.38
CA SER A 298 -16.72 6.25 2.90
C SER A 298 -15.79 5.25 2.22
N LEU A 299 -14.88 5.71 1.37
CA LEU A 299 -13.86 4.88 0.74
C LEU A 299 -12.92 4.26 1.79
N LEU A 300 -12.48 5.04 2.78
CA LEU A 300 -11.66 4.55 3.89
C LEU A 300 -12.38 3.48 4.71
N GLN A 301 -13.66 3.69 5.05
CA GLN A 301 -14.48 2.68 5.73
C GLN A 301 -14.68 1.41 4.89
N ARG A 302 -14.91 1.53 3.57
CA ARG A 302 -15.03 0.39 2.65
C ARG A 302 -13.72 -0.38 2.51
N ILE A 303 -12.57 0.29 2.52
CA ILE A 303 -11.23 -0.33 2.56
C ILE A 303 -11.01 -1.08 3.90
N ASN A 304 -11.39 -0.47 5.02
CA ASN A 304 -11.18 -1.06 6.35
C ASN A 304 -12.15 -2.21 6.66
N ARG A 305 -13.37 -2.20 6.09
CA ARG A 305 -14.42 -3.21 6.33
C ARG A 305 -13.90 -4.63 6.08
N GLY A 306 -13.85 -5.42 7.15
CA GLY A 306 -13.42 -6.83 7.15
C GLY A 306 -11.97 -7.06 7.57
N LYS A 307 -11.18 -6.00 7.81
CA LYS A 307 -9.83 -6.12 8.37
C LYS A 307 -9.88 -6.38 9.89
N GLN A 308 -8.81 -6.98 10.41
CA GLN A 308 -8.61 -7.08 11.86
C GLN A 308 -8.37 -5.69 12.47
N SER A 309 -8.78 -5.49 13.72
CA SER A 309 -8.51 -4.23 14.44
C SER A 309 -7.00 -3.96 14.49
N GLY A 310 -6.59 -2.71 14.28
CA GLY A 310 -5.17 -2.31 14.28
C GLY A 310 -4.35 -2.78 13.06
N TYR A 311 -4.97 -3.23 11.97
CA TYR A 311 -4.27 -3.57 10.71
C TYR A 311 -4.28 -2.45 9.66
N PHE A 312 -5.23 -1.53 9.72
CA PHE A 312 -5.26 -0.36 8.84
C PHE A 312 -5.58 0.88 9.67
N LEU A 313 -4.71 1.88 9.57
CA LEU A 313 -4.86 3.18 10.22
C LEU A 313 -4.71 4.28 9.17
N PRO A 314 -5.80 4.91 8.72
CA PRO A 314 -5.75 6.13 7.93
C PRO A 314 -5.61 7.36 8.82
N LEU A 315 -4.75 8.30 8.40
CA LEU A 315 -4.56 9.61 8.99
C LEU A 315 -4.63 10.65 7.87
N ILE A 316 -5.54 11.61 8.01
CA ILE A 316 -5.61 12.80 7.16
C ILE A 316 -5.17 13.98 8.01
N GLU A 317 -4.17 14.71 7.54
CA GLU A 317 -3.56 15.83 8.28
C GLU A 317 -4.04 17.18 7.70
N PRO A 318 -4.68 18.04 8.51
CA PRO A 318 -5.09 19.38 8.08
C PRO A 318 -3.93 20.25 7.63
N ASP A 319 -4.22 21.21 6.73
CA ASP A 319 -3.28 22.23 6.22
C ASP A 319 -2.00 21.72 5.53
N VAL A 320 -1.82 20.41 5.37
CA VAL A 320 -0.66 19.78 4.71
C VAL A 320 -0.97 19.38 3.27
N GLY A 321 -0.03 19.63 2.36
CA GLY A 321 -0.10 19.31 0.94
C GLY A 321 0.43 17.92 0.58
N HIS A 322 1.05 17.81 -0.60
CA HIS A 322 1.47 16.53 -1.17
C HIS A 322 2.69 15.91 -0.47
N PHE A 323 3.48 16.68 0.29
CA PHE A 323 4.73 16.22 0.88
C PHE A 323 4.73 16.28 2.43
N PRO A 324 3.85 15.53 3.14
CA PRO A 324 3.84 15.52 4.61
C PRO A 324 5.21 15.23 5.25
N MET A 325 6.04 14.40 4.61
CA MET A 325 7.39 14.06 5.11
C MET A 325 8.37 15.24 5.12
N LEU A 326 8.08 16.31 4.37
CA LEU A 326 8.88 17.53 4.30
C LEU A 326 8.16 18.69 5.00
N GLU A 327 6.89 18.93 4.65
CA GLU A 327 6.05 20.01 5.21
C GLU A 327 5.95 19.94 6.74
N ILE A 328 5.81 18.73 7.31
CA ILE A 328 5.77 18.51 8.76
C ILE A 328 6.84 17.50 9.23
N THR A 329 8.05 17.61 8.67
CA THR A 329 9.22 16.71 8.88
C THR A 329 9.35 16.15 10.31
N ALA A 330 9.26 17.00 11.34
CA ALA A 330 9.41 16.56 12.74
C ALA A 330 8.24 15.70 13.24
N LYS A 331 6.99 16.05 12.89
CA LYS A 331 5.77 15.29 13.23
C LYS A 331 5.73 13.98 12.44
N PHE A 332 6.09 14.01 11.16
CA PHE A 332 6.23 12.84 10.31
C PHE A 332 7.26 11.83 10.84
N ASN A 333 8.50 12.28 11.10
CA ASN A 333 9.57 11.40 11.58
C ASN A 333 9.21 10.75 12.93
N ARG A 334 8.51 11.48 13.81
CA ARG A 334 7.96 10.94 15.04
C ARG A 334 6.92 9.84 14.78
N LEU A 335 5.91 10.10 13.96
CA LEU A 335 4.89 9.11 13.58
C LEU A 335 5.54 7.84 13.02
N LEU A 336 6.58 8.00 12.19
CA LEU A 336 7.32 6.88 11.62
C LEU A 336 8.02 6.06 12.70
N VAL A 337 8.64 6.66 13.71
CA VAL A 337 9.19 5.93 14.87
C VAL A 337 8.08 5.22 15.65
N ASP A 338 6.99 5.92 15.98
CA ASP A 338 5.85 5.35 16.72
C ASP A 338 5.28 4.12 15.95
N PHE A 339 5.14 4.20 14.62
CA PHE A 339 4.74 3.11 13.73
C PHE A 339 5.72 1.91 13.68
N LEU A 340 7.02 2.18 13.72
CA LEU A 340 8.08 1.17 13.67
C LEU A 340 8.25 0.41 15.00
N GLU A 341 7.91 1.04 16.11
CA GLU A 341 8.04 0.50 17.48
C GLU A 341 6.74 -0.09 18.03
N ALA A 342 5.56 0.33 17.55
CA ALA A 342 4.26 -0.12 18.08
C ALA A 342 3.99 -1.63 17.84
N PRO A 343 3.49 -2.37 18.85
CA PRO A 343 3.12 -3.79 18.72
C PRO A 343 2.05 -4.05 17.65
N ASP A 344 1.11 -3.12 17.47
CA ASP A 344 0.06 -3.07 16.46
C ASP A 344 -0.27 -1.59 16.14
N LEU A 345 -1.13 -1.31 15.16
CA LEU A 345 -1.41 0.08 14.77
C LEU A 345 -2.44 0.81 15.64
N SER A 346 -3.12 0.14 16.58
CA SER A 346 -4.12 0.80 17.45
C SER A 346 -3.50 1.77 18.46
N ASN A 347 -2.19 1.66 18.68
CA ASN A 347 -1.41 2.50 19.59
C ASN A 347 -0.65 3.63 18.86
N VAL A 348 -0.81 3.76 17.55
CA VAL A 348 -0.14 4.79 16.72
C VAL A 348 -1.07 6.00 16.62
N GLU A 349 -0.61 7.16 17.11
CA GLU A 349 -1.43 8.38 17.18
C GLU A 349 -0.65 9.57 16.60
N PHE A 350 -1.32 10.38 15.76
CA PHE A 350 -0.72 11.60 15.20
C PHE A 350 -0.86 12.76 16.18
N LYS A 351 0.25 13.17 16.80
CA LYS A 351 0.27 14.11 17.94
C LYS A 351 1.02 15.40 17.64
N ASP A 352 0.38 16.53 17.88
CA ASP A 352 0.96 17.87 17.90
C ASP A 352 1.81 18.13 19.15
N GLN A 353 2.88 17.33 19.29
CA GLN A 353 3.77 17.23 20.44
C GLN A 353 3.19 16.53 21.68
N TRP A 354 4.10 16.13 22.57
CA TRP A 354 3.73 15.68 23.91
C TRP A 354 3.45 16.90 24.79
N LYS A 355 2.23 17.02 25.33
CA LYS A 355 2.07 17.70 26.62
C LYS A 355 2.88 16.91 27.65
N ARG A 356 4.03 17.45 28.06
CA ARG A 356 4.69 17.00 29.29
C ARG A 356 3.75 17.30 30.44
N THR A 357 3.01 16.29 30.90
CA THR A 357 2.39 16.34 32.22
C THR A 357 3.52 16.28 33.25
N ILE A 358 4.06 17.45 33.59
CA ILE A 358 4.89 17.61 34.78
C ILE A 358 3.99 17.25 35.96
N ARG A 359 4.36 16.18 36.67
CA ARG A 359 3.75 15.78 37.94
C ARG A 359 4.48 16.45 39.10
#